data_AF-A0A562J6Q0-F1
#
_entry.id   AF-A0A562J6Q0-F1
#
_cell.length_a   1.000
_cell.length_b   1.000
_cell.length_c   1.000
_cell.angle_alpha   90.00
_cell.angle_beta   90.00
_cell.angle_gamma   90.00
#
_symmetry.space_group_name_H-M   'P 1'
#
loop_
_entity.id
_entity.type
_entity.pdbx_description
1 polymer ?
#
loop_
_entity_poly.entity_id
_entity_poly.type
_entity_poly.pdbx_seq_one_letter_code
_entity_poly.pdbx_strand_id
1 'polypeptide(L)'
;MIKKRPISIVIFCLLNTLLLLSACSNSDTSNAETKATKKEEDKFEKLVEEKNKELELEPLELTSYSEEVGAIIKEPAYKEFAVNGKVVVEGEVEKHSALMSEYAWIKVRAAEEGPAGYDHEYYTPIKEGNFKQPIRFFNGEGEYRVTVQLPSMDSENYYYDTATFTVHNISPEAERDVTFTPFGQEAEMALDLKSSYVKENEIFTLNGKLRT
;
A
#
# COMPACT_ATOMS: atom_id res chain seq x y z
N MET A 1 23.60 -90.20 3.42
CA MET A 1 22.24 -89.82 3.86
C MET A 1 22.33 -88.98 5.13
N ILE A 2 22.49 -87.66 4.99
CA ILE A 2 22.22 -86.64 6.01
C ILE A 2 21.86 -85.37 5.23
N LYS A 3 20.71 -84.75 5.50
CA LYS A 3 20.57 -83.30 5.39
C LYS A 3 19.37 -82.81 6.20
N LYS A 4 19.69 -82.05 7.25
CA LYS A 4 18.77 -81.28 8.08
C LYS A 4 18.14 -80.17 7.23
N ARG A 5 16.83 -79.94 7.39
CA ARG A 5 16.09 -78.85 6.72
C ARG A 5 16.20 -77.54 7.51
N PRO A 6 16.27 -76.39 6.84
CA PRO A 6 16.67 -75.13 7.45
C PRO A 6 15.47 -74.33 8.00
N ILE A 7 15.67 -73.81 9.21
CA ILE A 7 15.08 -72.57 9.71
C ILE A 7 15.67 -71.42 8.86
N SER A 8 14.90 -70.34 8.66
CA SER A 8 15.32 -69.04 8.12
C SER A 8 14.87 -68.71 6.68
N ILE A 9 13.56 -68.61 6.42
CA ILE A 9 13.02 -67.84 5.28
C ILE A 9 11.63 -67.30 5.64
N VAL A 10 11.51 -66.32 6.55
CA VAL A 10 10.30 -65.43 6.59
C VAL A 10 10.64 -64.00 7.03
N ILE A 11 11.74 -63.74 7.75
CA ILE A 11 12.02 -62.39 8.33
C ILE A 11 13.15 -61.67 7.58
N PHE A 12 13.13 -61.66 6.24
CA PHE A 12 14.11 -60.87 5.46
C PHE A 12 13.53 -60.14 4.24
N CYS A 13 12.21 -60.06 4.10
CA CYS A 13 11.57 -59.34 2.98
C CYS A 13 10.85 -58.05 3.38
N LEU A 14 11.02 -57.56 4.62
CA LEU A 14 10.33 -56.37 5.13
C LEU A 14 11.29 -55.25 5.58
N LEU A 15 12.55 -55.30 5.15
CA LEU A 15 13.58 -54.33 5.52
C LEU A 15 14.45 -53.90 4.35
N ASN A 16 13.88 -53.68 3.15
CA ASN A 16 14.66 -53.21 2.00
C ASN A 16 13.83 -52.51 0.89
N THR A 17 12.90 -51.64 1.27
CA THR A 17 12.18 -50.75 0.32
C THR A 17 12.06 -49.32 0.85
N LEU A 18 13.16 -48.77 1.37
CA LEU A 18 13.26 -47.33 1.66
C LEU A 18 14.65 -46.79 1.36
N LEU A 19 15.13 -47.06 0.15
CA LEU A 19 16.23 -46.30 -0.43
C LEU A 19 15.90 -45.96 -1.88
N LEU A 20 15.96 -44.65 -2.13
CA LEU A 20 16.07 -43.96 -3.42
C LEU A 20 14.77 -43.64 -4.18
N LEU A 21 14.19 -42.49 -3.84
CA LEU A 21 13.80 -41.48 -4.84
C LEU A 21 14.35 -40.11 -4.44
N SER A 22 15.42 -39.74 -5.14
CA SER A 22 15.80 -38.42 -5.65
C SER A 22 14.94 -37.21 -5.29
N ALA A 23 15.58 -36.14 -4.81
CA ALA A 23 15.80 -34.89 -5.57
C ALA A 23 15.95 -33.70 -4.61
N CYS A 24 16.95 -32.86 -4.86
CA CYS A 24 17.23 -31.65 -4.12
C CYS A 24 15.98 -30.75 -3.98
N SER A 25 15.74 -30.25 -2.77
CA SER A 25 14.98 -29.03 -2.54
C SER A 25 15.75 -28.25 -1.48
N ASN A 26 16.60 -27.33 -1.95
CA ASN A 26 17.19 -26.30 -1.11
C ASN A 26 16.06 -25.56 -0.41
N SER A 27 16.03 -25.60 0.92
CA SER A 27 15.16 -24.79 1.77
C SER A 27 15.89 -23.57 2.35
N ASP A 28 17.06 -23.21 1.80
CA ASP A 28 17.84 -22.06 2.24
C ASP A 28 17.38 -20.72 1.61
N THR A 29 16.48 -20.73 0.63
CA THR A 29 16.08 -19.52 -0.10
C THR A 29 15.16 -18.62 0.73
N SER A 30 14.29 -19.16 1.58
CA SER A 30 13.32 -18.33 2.34
C SER A 30 13.99 -17.50 3.44
N ASN A 31 15.02 -18.03 4.10
CA ASN A 31 15.67 -17.36 5.21
C ASN A 31 16.68 -16.29 4.75
N ALA A 32 17.25 -16.46 3.54
CA ALA A 32 18.14 -15.49 2.92
C ALA A 32 17.38 -14.30 2.34
N GLU A 33 16.26 -14.55 1.64
CA GLU A 33 15.38 -13.49 1.12
C GLU A 33 14.78 -12.66 2.25
N THR A 34 14.19 -13.28 3.29
CA THR A 34 13.63 -12.53 4.43
C THR A 34 14.69 -11.71 5.18
N LYS A 35 15.93 -12.20 5.30
CA LYS A 35 17.03 -11.43 5.91
C LYS A 35 17.54 -10.30 5.00
N ALA A 36 17.54 -10.49 3.69
CA ALA A 36 17.93 -9.47 2.73
C ALA A 36 16.89 -8.33 2.70
N THR A 37 15.59 -8.67 2.58
CA THR A 37 14.48 -7.70 2.62
C THR A 37 14.48 -6.91 3.92
N LYS A 38 14.65 -7.58 5.07
CA LYS A 38 14.70 -6.91 6.37
C LYS A 38 15.91 -5.97 6.51
N LYS A 39 17.08 -6.36 6.00
CA LYS A 39 18.29 -5.53 6.03
C LYS A 39 18.15 -4.29 5.12
N GLU A 40 17.39 -4.41 4.04
CA GLU A 40 17.10 -3.34 3.10
C GLU A 40 16.06 -2.36 3.65
N GLU A 41 14.98 -2.87 4.26
CA GLU A 41 14.02 -2.07 5.04
C GLU A 41 14.73 -1.27 6.15
N ASP A 42 15.58 -1.93 6.95
CA ASP A 42 16.40 -1.30 7.99
C ASP A 42 17.37 -0.21 7.45
N LYS A 43 17.73 -0.26 6.16
CA LYS A 43 18.58 0.75 5.52
C LYS A 43 17.75 2.00 5.18
N PHE A 44 16.59 1.83 4.57
CA PHE A 44 15.76 2.96 4.15
C PHE A 44 15.13 3.70 5.34
N GLU A 45 14.77 3.00 6.42
CA GLU A 45 14.31 3.65 7.65
C GLU A 45 15.37 4.61 8.24
N LYS A 46 16.65 4.21 8.22
CA LYS A 46 17.74 5.10 8.68
C LYS A 46 17.87 6.35 7.81
N LEU A 47 17.74 6.20 6.49
CA LEU A 47 17.79 7.32 5.57
C LEU A 47 16.60 8.26 5.75
N VAL A 48 15.42 7.72 6.06
CA VAL A 48 14.23 8.52 6.44
C VAL A 48 14.50 9.32 7.71
N GLU A 49 15.06 8.69 8.75
CA GLU A 49 15.41 9.41 9.99
C GLU A 49 16.46 10.49 9.75
N GLU A 50 17.48 10.22 8.94
CA GLU A 50 18.51 11.21 8.56
C GLU A 50 17.89 12.38 7.80
N LYS A 51 17.07 12.11 6.78
CA LYS A 51 16.40 13.14 6.00
C LYS A 51 15.46 13.98 6.87
N ASN A 52 14.68 13.37 7.76
CA ASN A 52 13.80 14.10 8.68
C ASN A 52 14.56 14.95 9.71
N LYS A 53 15.83 14.66 10.01
CA LYS A 53 16.68 15.54 10.84
C LYS A 53 17.19 16.76 10.07
N GLU A 54 17.29 16.66 8.76
CA GLU A 54 17.68 17.75 7.86
C GLU A 54 16.49 18.66 7.50
N LEU A 55 15.27 18.13 7.54
CA LEU A 55 14.04 18.86 7.27
C LEU A 55 13.59 19.68 8.48
N GLU A 56 13.07 20.87 8.21
CA GLU A 56 12.36 21.67 9.20
C GLU A 56 10.94 21.11 9.34
N LEU A 57 10.72 20.23 10.34
CA LEU A 57 9.43 19.58 10.60
C LEU A 57 8.39 20.55 11.16
N GLU A 58 7.91 21.43 10.30
CA GLU A 58 6.86 22.38 10.63
C GLU A 58 5.48 21.70 10.63
N PRO A 59 4.59 22.09 11.57
CA PRO A 59 3.23 21.55 11.62
C PRO A 59 2.48 21.73 10.30
N LEU A 60 1.60 20.77 9.99
CA LEU A 60 0.70 20.88 8.86
C LEU A 60 -0.25 22.07 9.03
N GLU A 61 -0.32 22.92 8.02
CA GLU A 61 -1.25 24.03 7.98
C GLU A 61 -2.55 23.61 7.28
N LEU A 62 -3.68 24.02 7.85
CA LEU A 62 -5.00 23.81 7.27
C LEU A 62 -5.54 25.12 6.70
N THR A 63 -6.38 25.01 5.68
CA THR A 63 -7.02 26.17 5.05
C THR A 63 -8.19 26.69 5.88
N SER A 64 -8.68 27.90 5.58
CA SER A 64 -9.89 28.44 6.22
C SER A 64 -11.13 27.56 6.02
N TYR A 65 -11.20 26.79 4.93
CA TYR A 65 -12.30 25.87 4.70
C TYR A 65 -12.34 24.74 5.74
N SER A 66 -11.18 24.31 6.24
CA SER A 66 -11.12 23.31 7.31
C SER A 66 -11.87 23.78 8.56
N GLU A 67 -11.73 25.04 8.95
CA GLU A 67 -12.45 25.63 10.08
C GLU A 67 -13.96 25.69 9.81
N GLU A 68 -14.34 25.98 8.56
CA GLU A 68 -15.73 26.06 8.14
C GLU A 68 -16.46 24.72 8.29
N VAL A 69 -15.83 23.61 7.90
CA VAL A 69 -16.43 22.26 7.99
C VAL A 69 -16.12 21.54 9.31
N GLY A 70 -15.30 22.14 10.17
CA GLY A 70 -14.80 21.50 11.39
C GLY A 70 -13.92 20.29 11.07
N ALA A 71 -13.01 20.44 10.10
CA ALA A 71 -12.07 19.39 9.72
C ALA A 71 -10.78 19.44 10.52
N ILE A 72 -10.28 18.26 10.87
CA ILE A 72 -8.94 18.04 11.42
C ILE A 72 -8.19 17.02 10.58
N ILE A 73 -6.88 17.21 10.41
CA ILE A 73 -5.98 16.20 9.86
C ILE A 73 -5.17 15.65 11.03
N LYS A 74 -5.34 14.37 11.33
CA LYS A 74 -4.59 13.65 12.36
C LYS A 74 -3.23 13.20 11.85
N GLU A 75 -3.20 12.74 10.60
CA GLU A 75 -1.98 12.31 9.92
C GLU A 75 -1.98 12.81 8.47
N PRO A 76 -0.84 13.32 7.97
CA PRO A 76 0.43 13.53 8.68
C PRO A 76 0.39 14.77 9.59
N ALA A 77 1.28 14.81 10.58
CA ALA A 77 1.42 15.95 11.50
C ALA A 77 2.19 17.15 10.92
N TYR A 78 3.02 16.92 9.90
CA TYR A 78 3.96 17.92 9.38
C TYR A 78 3.68 18.25 7.92
N LYS A 79 4.01 19.48 7.51
CA LYS A 79 3.84 19.96 6.14
C LYS A 79 4.91 19.42 5.17
N GLU A 80 6.04 18.96 5.67
CA GLU A 80 7.12 18.38 4.87
C GLU A 80 7.90 17.34 5.68
N PHE A 81 8.07 16.13 5.13
CA PHE A 81 8.74 15.02 5.80
C PHE A 81 9.15 13.92 4.81
N ALA A 82 9.98 13.00 5.26
CA ALA A 82 10.42 11.82 4.53
C ALA A 82 9.73 10.55 5.03
N VAL A 83 9.53 9.58 4.12
CA VAL A 83 8.94 8.27 4.41
C VAL A 83 9.60 7.15 3.59
N ASN A 84 9.37 5.91 4.02
CA ASN A 84 9.75 4.70 3.31
C ASN A 84 8.53 4.10 2.60
N GLY A 85 8.28 4.51 1.36
CA GLY A 85 7.30 3.91 0.44
C GLY A 85 5.83 4.30 0.65
N LYS A 86 5.45 4.72 1.86
CA LYS A 86 4.05 4.96 2.22
C LYS A 86 3.85 6.11 3.19
N VAL A 87 2.74 6.83 3.01
CA VAL A 87 2.18 7.76 3.99
C VAL A 87 0.71 7.42 4.27
N VAL A 88 0.21 7.76 5.45
CA VAL A 88 -1.22 7.66 5.77
C VAL A 88 -1.78 9.06 5.88
N VAL A 89 -2.89 9.32 5.18
CA VAL A 89 -3.72 10.50 5.39
C VAL A 89 -4.91 10.06 6.24
N GLU A 90 -5.09 10.69 7.40
CA GLU A 90 -6.20 10.42 8.30
C GLU A 90 -6.76 11.73 8.84
N GLY A 91 -8.09 11.87 8.82
CA GLY A 91 -8.75 13.07 9.29
C GLY A 91 -10.19 12.83 9.72
N GLU A 92 -10.76 13.86 10.35
CA GLU A 92 -12.16 13.92 10.76
C GLU A 92 -12.80 15.19 10.23
N VAL A 93 -14.12 15.17 10.05
CA VAL A 93 -14.94 16.31 9.63
C VAL A 93 -16.21 16.34 10.48
N GLU A 94 -16.36 17.35 11.32
CA GLU A 94 -17.52 17.49 12.21
C GLU A 94 -18.82 17.67 11.41
N LYS A 95 -18.81 18.52 10.38
CA LYS A 95 -19.99 18.81 9.55
C LYS A 95 -20.16 17.84 8.38
N HIS A 96 -19.69 16.59 8.51
CA HIS A 96 -19.68 15.65 7.40
C HIS A 96 -21.06 15.39 6.77
N SER A 97 -22.14 15.47 7.55
CA SER A 97 -23.52 15.27 7.05
C SER A 97 -24.02 16.40 6.15
N ALA A 98 -23.32 17.55 6.12
CA ALA A 98 -23.64 18.69 5.28
C ALA A 98 -22.82 18.71 3.98
N LEU A 99 -21.86 17.80 3.80
CA LEU A 99 -21.02 17.72 2.62
C LEU A 99 -21.83 17.21 1.41
N MET A 100 -21.56 17.77 0.22
CA MET A 100 -22.20 17.38 -1.03
C MET A 100 -21.65 16.10 -1.66
N SER A 101 -20.69 15.45 -1.01
CA SER A 101 -20.12 14.16 -1.40
C SER A 101 -19.68 13.41 -0.14
N GLU A 102 -19.71 12.08 -0.21
CA GLU A 102 -19.27 11.19 0.87
C GLU A 102 -17.78 10.82 0.76
N TYR A 103 -17.01 11.47 -0.11
CA TYR A 103 -15.61 11.15 -0.36
C TYR A 103 -14.69 12.36 -0.16
N ALA A 104 -13.58 12.17 0.53
CA ALA A 104 -12.43 13.09 0.47
C ALA A 104 -11.63 12.81 -0.80
N TRP A 105 -11.21 13.86 -1.51
CA TRP A 105 -10.42 13.74 -2.72
C TRP A 105 -8.96 14.07 -2.42
N ILE A 106 -8.09 13.07 -2.55
CA ILE A 106 -6.66 13.22 -2.27
C ILE A 106 -5.90 13.12 -3.57
N LYS A 107 -5.18 14.19 -3.91
CA LYS A 107 -4.33 14.31 -5.10
C LYS A 107 -2.88 14.12 -4.72
N VAL A 108 -2.18 13.28 -5.45
CA VAL A 108 -0.75 13.02 -5.27
C VAL A 108 -0.05 13.36 -6.57
N ARG A 109 0.85 14.35 -6.51
CA ARG A 109 1.60 14.84 -7.66
C ARG A 109 3.10 14.65 -7.44
N ALA A 110 3.75 13.88 -8.30
CA ALA A 110 5.21 13.77 -8.33
C ALA A 110 5.85 15.07 -8.84
N ALA A 111 6.98 15.45 -8.27
CA ALA A 111 7.76 16.60 -8.73
C ALA A 111 8.41 16.34 -10.11
N GLU A 112 8.77 15.09 -10.39
CA GLU A 112 9.37 14.64 -11.64
C GLU A 112 8.48 13.62 -12.36
N GLU A 113 8.56 13.60 -13.69
CA GLU A 113 7.84 12.61 -14.50
C GLU A 113 8.50 11.24 -14.37
N GLY A 114 7.74 10.26 -13.92
CA GLY A 114 8.13 8.86 -13.95
C GLY A 114 7.29 8.03 -14.91
N PRO A 115 7.52 6.72 -14.98
CA PRO A 115 6.78 5.80 -15.85
C PRO A 115 5.26 5.83 -15.65
N ALA A 116 4.80 6.15 -14.43
CA ALA A 116 3.38 6.25 -14.11
C ALA A 116 2.82 7.70 -14.16
N GLY A 117 3.57 8.63 -14.78
CA GLY A 117 3.19 10.02 -15.01
C GLY A 117 3.45 10.93 -13.81
N TYR A 118 2.73 12.06 -13.76
CA TYR A 118 2.85 13.03 -12.65
C TYR A 118 1.80 12.83 -11.56
N ASP A 119 0.62 12.31 -11.89
CA ASP A 119 -0.56 12.46 -11.03
C ASP A 119 -1.19 11.10 -10.69
N HIS A 120 -1.65 10.99 -9.45
CA HIS A 120 -2.49 9.90 -8.97
C HIS A 120 -3.51 10.44 -7.96
N GLU A 121 -4.69 9.81 -7.90
CA GLU A 121 -5.80 10.31 -7.12
C GLU A 121 -6.48 9.19 -6.33
N TYR A 122 -6.92 9.54 -5.12
CA TYR A 122 -7.72 8.70 -4.25
C TYR A 122 -9.04 9.39 -3.91
N TYR A 123 -10.13 8.64 -3.95
CA TYR A 123 -11.44 9.06 -3.42
C TYR A 123 -11.71 8.23 -2.16
N THR A 124 -11.52 8.83 -1.01
CA THR A 124 -11.54 8.15 0.28
C THR A 124 -12.89 8.34 0.95
N PRO A 125 -13.66 7.27 1.24
CA PRO A 125 -14.94 7.42 1.93
C PRO A 125 -14.80 8.15 3.27
N ILE A 126 -15.69 9.09 3.52
CA ILE A 126 -15.89 9.76 4.80
C ILE A 126 -17.03 9.04 5.51
N LYS A 127 -16.71 8.19 6.48
CA LYS A 127 -17.67 7.38 7.24
C LYS A 127 -17.78 7.91 8.65
N GLU A 128 -18.98 8.33 9.04
CA GLU A 128 -19.23 8.91 10.38
C GLU A 128 -18.24 10.04 10.69
N GLY A 129 -18.00 10.91 9.69
CA GLY A 129 -17.05 12.01 9.77
C GLY A 129 -15.57 11.63 9.65
N ASN A 130 -15.22 10.35 9.59
CA ASN A 130 -13.83 9.89 9.57
C ASN A 130 -13.40 9.43 8.18
N PHE A 131 -12.16 9.74 7.77
CA PHE A 131 -11.55 9.19 6.57
C PHE A 131 -10.10 8.79 6.82
N LYS A 132 -9.64 7.73 6.13
CA LYS A 132 -8.28 7.22 6.23
C LYS A 132 -7.84 6.59 4.92
N GLN A 133 -6.71 7.05 4.38
CA GLN A 133 -6.15 6.58 3.11
C GLN A 133 -4.65 6.31 3.24
N PRO A 134 -4.21 5.04 3.09
CA PRO A 134 -2.81 4.76 2.80
C PRO A 134 -2.48 5.20 1.37
N ILE A 135 -1.40 5.96 1.20
CA ILE A 135 -0.89 6.43 -0.08
C ILE A 135 0.44 5.75 -0.35
N ARG A 136 0.57 5.19 -1.54
CA ARG A 136 1.80 4.62 -2.08
C ARG A 136 2.34 5.51 -3.20
N PHE A 137 3.65 5.54 -3.34
CA PHE A 137 4.32 6.42 -4.29
C PHE A 137 4.59 5.68 -5.62
N PHE A 138 3.78 6.03 -6.62
CA PHE A 138 3.65 5.30 -7.88
C PHE A 138 4.87 5.39 -8.81
N ASN A 139 5.83 6.28 -8.55
CA ASN A 139 7.10 6.35 -9.26
C ASN A 139 8.30 5.91 -8.38
N GLY A 140 8.06 5.47 -7.15
CA GLY A 140 9.14 5.13 -6.20
C GLY A 140 9.77 6.37 -5.59
N GLU A 141 11.10 6.38 -5.50
CA GLU A 141 11.87 7.43 -4.82
C GLU A 141 11.60 8.80 -5.46
N GLY A 142 11.44 9.83 -4.64
CA GLY A 142 11.24 11.21 -5.13
C GLY A 142 10.39 12.08 -4.22
N GLU A 143 10.19 13.32 -4.65
CA GLU A 143 9.34 14.29 -3.98
C GLU A 143 7.91 14.24 -4.54
N TYR A 144 6.93 14.24 -3.64
CA TYR A 144 5.51 14.24 -3.96
C TYR A 144 4.79 15.33 -3.20
N ARG A 145 3.95 16.09 -3.88
CA ARG A 145 2.97 16.99 -3.27
C ARG A 145 1.64 16.27 -3.10
N VAL A 146 1.14 16.21 -1.87
CA VAL A 146 -0.15 15.64 -1.54
C VAL A 146 -1.11 16.75 -1.15
N THR A 147 -2.25 16.84 -1.83
CA THR A 147 -3.31 17.80 -1.53
C THR A 147 -4.57 17.04 -1.12
N VAL A 148 -5.05 17.31 0.09
CA VAL A 148 -6.31 16.77 0.61
C VAL A 148 -7.40 17.79 0.38
N GLN A 149 -8.46 17.39 -0.31
CA GLN A 149 -9.62 18.23 -0.58
C GLN A 149 -10.88 17.61 0.03
N LEU A 150 -11.69 18.46 0.65
CA LEU A 150 -13.00 18.07 1.19
C LEU A 150 -14.12 18.64 0.30
N PRO A 151 -15.25 17.92 0.17
CA PRO A 151 -16.38 18.38 -0.62
C PRO A 151 -16.92 19.71 -0.11
N SER A 152 -17.50 20.51 -1.01
CA SER A 152 -18.30 21.68 -0.65
C SER A 152 -19.54 21.29 0.16
N MET A 153 -19.99 22.17 1.06
CA MET A 153 -21.31 22.07 1.68
C MET A 153 -22.43 22.69 0.84
N ASP A 154 -22.08 23.47 -0.19
CA ASP A 154 -23.02 24.34 -0.92
C ASP A 154 -23.07 24.06 -2.44
N SER A 155 -22.19 23.21 -2.96
CA SER A 155 -22.08 22.96 -4.40
C SER A 155 -21.71 21.52 -4.71
N GLU A 156 -22.56 20.85 -5.49
CA GLU A 156 -22.27 19.52 -6.03
C GLU A 156 -20.99 19.53 -6.89
N ASN A 157 -20.25 18.42 -6.86
CA ASN A 157 -19.02 18.23 -7.64
C ASN A 157 -17.92 19.28 -7.40
N TYR A 158 -17.96 20.00 -6.28
CA TYR A 158 -16.96 20.99 -5.92
C TYR A 158 -16.22 20.57 -4.65
N TYR A 159 -14.91 20.80 -4.63
CA TYR A 159 -14.01 20.44 -3.54
C TYR A 159 -13.09 21.62 -3.23
N TYR A 160 -12.79 21.81 -1.94
CA TYR A 160 -11.87 22.84 -1.46
C TYR A 160 -10.62 22.18 -0.89
N ASP A 161 -9.46 22.79 -1.17
CA ASP A 161 -8.21 22.42 -0.52
C ASP A 161 -8.36 22.56 0.99
N THR A 162 -8.02 21.50 1.71
CA THR A 162 -8.08 21.44 3.18
C THR A 162 -6.69 21.43 3.78
N ALA A 163 -5.78 20.68 3.16
CA ALA A 163 -4.37 20.62 3.54
C ALA A 163 -3.51 20.32 2.32
N THR A 164 -2.25 20.76 2.34
CA THR A 164 -1.23 20.35 1.37
C THR A 164 0.08 20.11 2.09
N PHE A 165 0.76 19.02 1.76
CA PHE A 165 2.07 18.68 2.31
C PHE A 165 2.98 18.05 1.26
N THR A 166 4.27 18.09 1.53
CA THR A 166 5.33 17.50 0.70
C THR A 166 5.86 16.24 1.36
N VAL A 167 5.99 15.16 0.58
CA VAL A 167 6.57 13.90 1.04
C VAL A 167 7.80 13.57 0.20
N HIS A 168 8.92 13.35 0.89
CA HIS A 168 10.14 12.80 0.31
C HIS A 168 10.11 11.27 0.47
N ASN A 169 9.73 10.55 -0.57
CA ASN A 169 9.81 9.09 -0.55
C ASN A 169 11.26 8.65 -0.80
N ILE A 170 11.83 7.93 0.16
CA ILE A 170 13.21 7.42 0.10
C ILE A 170 13.26 6.00 -0.50
N SER A 171 12.12 5.30 -0.55
CA SER A 171 12.08 3.95 -1.11
C SER A 171 12.16 3.98 -2.63
N PRO A 172 13.06 3.22 -3.27
CA PRO A 172 13.11 3.08 -4.72
C PRO A 172 11.94 2.24 -5.27
N GLU A 173 11.17 1.57 -4.41
CA GLU A 173 10.06 0.73 -4.84
C GLU A 173 8.88 1.57 -5.33
N ALA A 174 8.54 1.42 -6.60
CA ALA A 174 7.35 2.01 -7.19
C ALA A 174 6.13 1.13 -6.94
N GLU A 175 5.15 1.66 -6.20
CA GLU A 175 3.88 0.99 -5.92
C GLU A 175 2.71 1.87 -6.36
N ARG A 176 1.88 1.37 -7.28
CA ARG A 176 0.69 2.08 -7.76
C ARG A 176 -0.58 1.37 -7.31
N ASP A 177 -1.43 2.12 -6.62
CA ASP A 177 -2.75 1.62 -6.24
C ASP A 177 -3.72 1.67 -7.42
N VAL A 178 -4.67 0.73 -7.43
CA VAL A 178 -5.86 0.84 -8.27
C VAL A 178 -6.94 1.52 -7.43
N THR A 179 -7.38 2.69 -7.87
CA THR A 179 -8.38 3.49 -7.18
C THR A 179 -9.69 3.49 -7.97
N PHE A 180 -10.80 3.61 -7.24
CA PHE A 180 -12.13 3.78 -7.82
C PHE A 180 -12.59 5.21 -7.64
N THR A 181 -13.21 5.76 -8.67
CA THR A 181 -13.98 7.01 -8.57
C THR A 181 -15.18 6.81 -7.63
N PRO A 182 -15.81 7.89 -7.14
CA PRO A 182 -17.03 7.79 -6.33
C PRO A 182 -18.09 6.91 -7.00
N PHE A 183 -18.34 7.14 -8.29
CA PHE A 183 -19.25 6.32 -9.11
C PHE A 183 -18.89 4.83 -9.13
N GLY A 184 -17.60 4.49 -9.22
CA GLY A 184 -17.16 3.10 -9.21
C GLY A 184 -17.34 2.43 -7.84
N GLN A 185 -17.17 3.21 -6.76
CA GLN A 185 -17.40 2.73 -5.39
C GLN A 185 -18.89 2.55 -5.10
N GLU A 186 -19.73 3.50 -5.50
CA GLU A 186 -21.19 3.44 -5.37
C GLU A 186 -21.80 2.29 -6.18
N ALA A 187 -21.25 2.03 -7.37
CA ALA A 187 -21.65 0.88 -8.19
C ALA A 187 -21.10 -0.47 -7.67
N GLU A 188 -20.43 -0.46 -6.52
CA GLU A 188 -19.77 -1.61 -5.89
C GLU A 188 -18.91 -2.40 -6.89
N MET A 189 -18.15 -1.68 -7.72
CA MET A 189 -17.22 -2.30 -8.65
C MET A 189 -16.21 -3.16 -7.87
N ALA A 190 -16.05 -4.39 -8.33
CA ALA A 190 -15.10 -5.33 -7.77
C ALA A 190 -14.11 -5.76 -8.84
N LEU A 191 -12.82 -5.70 -8.54
CA LEU A 191 -11.80 -6.32 -9.39
C LEU A 191 -11.75 -7.82 -9.10
N ASP A 192 -11.40 -8.63 -10.11
CA ASP A 192 -11.12 -10.05 -9.91
C ASP A 192 -9.76 -10.18 -9.20
N LEU A 193 -9.80 -10.23 -7.87
CA LEU A 193 -8.65 -10.25 -6.97
C LEU A 193 -7.86 -11.58 -6.98
N LYS A 194 -8.04 -12.46 -7.97
CA LYS A 194 -7.11 -13.61 -8.17
C LYS A 194 -5.64 -13.17 -8.23
N SER A 195 -5.41 -11.88 -8.52
CA SER A 195 -4.14 -11.18 -8.48
C SER A 195 -4.20 -9.97 -7.51
N SER A 196 -4.42 -10.18 -6.22
CA SER A 196 -4.13 -9.15 -5.21
C SER A 196 -2.62 -8.85 -5.20
N TYR A 197 -2.23 -7.58 -5.03
CA TYR A 197 -0.84 -7.06 -5.08
C TYR A 197 0.04 -7.80 -6.09
N VAL A 198 0.08 -7.29 -7.33
CA VAL A 198 0.79 -7.94 -8.44
C VAL A 198 2.14 -7.25 -8.64
N LYS A 199 3.22 -8.03 -8.60
CA LYS A 199 4.55 -7.57 -9.00
C LYS A 199 4.81 -8.05 -10.42
N GLU A 200 4.78 -7.15 -11.39
CA GLU A 200 4.96 -7.45 -12.82
C GLU A 200 5.88 -6.43 -13.49
N ASN A 201 6.41 -6.80 -14.66
CA ASN A 201 7.20 -5.92 -15.49
C ASN A 201 6.28 -5.05 -16.36
N GLU A 202 5.69 -4.02 -15.74
CA GLU A 202 4.92 -2.92 -16.35
C GLU A 202 3.55 -3.30 -16.97
N ILE A 203 3.43 -4.45 -17.63
CA ILE A 203 2.19 -4.89 -18.30
C ILE A 203 1.51 -5.98 -17.47
N PHE A 204 0.26 -5.71 -17.07
CA PHE A 204 -0.60 -6.68 -16.40
C PHE A 204 -2.04 -6.58 -16.90
N THR A 205 -2.82 -7.65 -16.71
CA THR A 205 -4.25 -7.67 -17.08
C THR A 205 -5.10 -7.40 -15.86
N LEU A 206 -6.00 -6.41 -15.95
CA LEU A 206 -6.97 -6.10 -14.91
C LEU A 206 -8.38 -6.53 -15.35
N ASN A 207 -9.02 -7.39 -14.55
CA ASN A 207 -10.40 -7.83 -14.77
C ASN A 207 -11.28 -7.37 -13.61
N GLY A 208 -12.57 -7.16 -13.86
CA GLY A 208 -13.53 -6.77 -12.82
C GLY A 208 -14.98 -7.08 -13.20
N LYS A 209 -15.87 -6.87 -12.24
CA LYS A 209 -17.32 -7.06 -12.35
C LYS A 209 -18.05 -6.07 -11.45
N LEU A 210 -19.34 -5.85 -11.74
CA LEU A 210 -20.25 -5.19 -10.82
C LEU A 210 -20.76 -6.22 -9.79
N ARG A 211 -20.91 -5.79 -8.54
CA ARG A 211 -21.65 -6.56 -7.53
C ARG A 211 -23.14 -6.28 -7.75
N THR A 212 -23.77 -7.11 -8.58
CA THR A 212 -25.23 -7.17 -8.74
C THR A 212 -25.88 -8.03 -7.68
#